data_AF-A0A9P8Q872-F1
#
_entry.id   AF-A0A9P8Q872-F1
#
_cell.length_a   1.000
_cell.length_b   1.000
_cell.length_c   1.000
_cell.angle_alpha   90.00
_cell.angle_beta   90.00
_cell.angle_gamma   90.00
#
_symmetry.space_group_name_H-M   'P 1'
#
loop_
_entity.id
_entity.type
_entity.pdbx_description
1 polymer ?
#
loop_
_entity_poly.entity_id
_entity_poly.type
_entity_poly.pdbx_seq_one_letter_code
_entity_poly.pdbx_strand_id
1 'polypeptide(L)'
;AYKRSVQRFKGQAENEREVKKDRYEVKKLLSQNMNPYGVSSLTPYLQDVASRNSKDSHMMLGIIPWFNFVNHQNHGIDLKKYYEVREGEEKWGISLSPPRVGEVDPVDQ
;
A
#
# COMPACT_ATOMS: atom_id res chain seq x y z
N ALA A 1 -20.84 1.10 -2.68
CA ALA A 1 -19.85 1.64 -1.72
C ALA A 1 -18.41 1.34 -2.17
N TYR A 2 -18.04 0.07 -2.36
CA TYR A 2 -16.69 -0.38 -2.72
C TYR A 2 -16.05 0.39 -3.90
N LYS A 3 -16.70 0.45 -5.07
CA LYS A 3 -16.19 1.17 -6.25
C LYS A 3 -15.80 2.63 -5.97
N ARG A 4 -16.60 3.36 -5.18
CA ARG A 4 -16.31 4.76 -4.80
C ARG A 4 -15.05 4.87 -3.96
N SER A 5 -14.81 3.91 -3.06
CA SER A 5 -13.58 3.87 -2.27
C SER A 5 -12.35 3.58 -3.14
N VAL A 6 -12.47 2.64 -4.08
CA VAL A 6 -11.38 2.32 -5.02
C VAL A 6 -11.00 3.52 -5.87
N GLN A 7 -11.98 4.32 -6.31
CA GLN A 7 -11.71 5.57 -7.06
C GLN A 7 -10.85 6.55 -6.25
N ARG A 8 -11.02 6.64 -4.93
CA ARG A 8 -10.15 7.46 -4.07
C ARG A 8 -8.75 6.86 -3.92
N PHE A 9 -8.62 5.55 -3.73
CA PHE A 9 -7.31 4.90 -3.69
C PHE A 9 -6.52 5.10 -5.00
N LYS A 10 -7.23 5.21 -6.13
CA LYS A 10 -6.64 5.49 -7.44
C LYS A 10 -6.40 6.98 -7.75
N GLY A 11 -6.78 7.88 -6.85
CA GLY A 11 -6.72 9.33 -7.11
C GLY A 11 -7.66 9.82 -8.22
N GLN A 12 -8.68 9.03 -8.57
CA GLN A 12 -9.70 9.42 -9.56
C GLN A 12 -10.80 10.31 -8.95
N ALA A 13 -10.86 10.38 -7.62
CA ALA A 13 -11.73 11.25 -6.84
C ALA A 13 -10.92 11.83 -5.67
N GLU A 14 -11.44 12.90 -5.05
CA GLU A 14 -10.86 13.51 -3.85
C GLU A 14 -10.58 12.44 -2.77
N ASN A 15 -9.37 12.48 -2.20
CA ASN A 15 -8.83 11.42 -1.36
C ASN A 15 -7.83 11.94 -0.30
N GLU A 16 -7.87 13.22 0.08
CA GLU A 16 -6.93 13.82 1.03
C GLU A 16 -6.93 13.07 2.37
N ARG A 17 -8.12 12.73 2.85
CA ARG A 17 -8.30 11.94 4.07
C ARG A 17 -7.64 10.56 3.95
N GLU A 18 -7.87 9.85 2.84
CA GLU A 18 -7.30 8.53 2.59
C GLU A 18 -5.77 8.59 2.47
N VAL A 19 -5.22 9.61 1.78
CA VAL A 19 -3.77 9.83 1.65
C VAL A 19 -3.13 10.10 3.02
N LYS A 20 -3.74 10.95 3.85
CA LYS A 20 -3.25 11.22 5.20
C LYS A 20 -3.25 9.97 6.07
N LYS A 21 -4.30 9.16 5.98
CA LYS A 21 -4.42 7.89 6.72
C LYS A 21 -3.38 6.88 6.25
N ASP A 22 -3.25 6.69 4.94
CA ASP A 22 -2.24 5.81 4.31
C ASP A 22 -0.83 6.19 4.77
N ARG A 23 -0.48 7.49 4.70
CA ARG A 23 0.84 7.95 5.15
C ARG A 23 1.10 7.68 6.63
N TYR A 24 0.12 7.87 7.51
CA TYR A 24 0.28 7.54 8.93
C TYR A 24 0.46 6.03 9.16
N GLU A 25 -0.40 5.19 8.56
CA GLU A 25 -0.38 3.74 8.76
C GLU A 25 0.88 3.09 8.18
N VAL A 26 1.27 3.47 6.96
CA VAL A 26 2.50 2.98 6.32
C VAL A 26 3.74 3.38 7.12
N LYS A 27 3.87 4.65 7.51
CA LYS A 27 5.01 5.11 8.33
C LYS A 27 5.08 4.38 9.67
N LYS A 28 3.94 4.14 10.31
CA LYS A 28 3.87 3.41 11.57
C LYS A 28 4.38 1.98 11.41
N LEU A 29 3.95 1.27 10.36
CA LEU A 29 4.41 -0.09 10.08
C LEU A 29 5.90 -0.12 9.74
N LEU A 30 6.38 0.79 8.89
CA LEU A 30 7.79 0.91 8.55
C LEU A 30 8.66 1.23 9.79
N SER A 31 8.18 2.07 10.72
CA SER A 31 8.90 2.38 11.96
C SER A 31 9.04 1.18 12.90
N GLN A 32 8.25 0.14 12.65
CA GLN A 32 8.24 -1.13 13.37
C GLN A 32 8.90 -2.25 12.54
N ASN A 33 9.57 -1.90 11.42
CA ASN A 33 10.17 -2.85 10.47
C ASN A 33 9.17 -3.91 9.95
N MET A 34 7.90 -3.53 9.76
CA MET A 34 6.88 -4.40 9.21
C MET A 34 6.53 -4.02 7.77
N ASN A 35 6.24 -5.04 6.94
CA ASN A 35 5.77 -4.83 5.58
C ASN A 35 4.38 -4.15 5.59
N PRO A 36 4.21 -2.96 4.97
CA PRO A 36 2.93 -2.26 4.92
C PRO A 36 1.81 -3.00 4.19
N TYR A 37 2.14 -3.95 3.31
CA TYR A 37 1.17 -4.74 2.55
C TYR A 37 0.83 -6.10 3.19
N GLY A 38 1.42 -6.39 4.35
CA GLY A 38 1.20 -7.64 5.08
C GLY A 38 1.99 -8.83 4.53
N VAL A 39 1.76 -9.99 5.13
CA VAL A 39 2.44 -11.25 4.77
C VAL A 39 1.46 -12.16 4.02
N SER A 40 1.98 -12.91 3.05
CA SER A 40 1.21 -13.84 2.23
C SER A 40 1.74 -15.26 2.37
N SER A 41 0.85 -16.25 2.39
CA SER A 41 1.23 -17.66 2.33
C SER A 41 1.51 -18.14 0.90
N LEU A 42 1.25 -17.30 -0.10
CA LEU A 42 1.45 -17.62 -1.51
C LEU A 42 2.89 -17.35 -1.93
N THR A 43 3.39 -18.12 -2.90
CA THR A 43 4.68 -17.86 -3.53
C THR A 43 4.65 -16.51 -4.27
N PRO A 44 5.80 -15.84 -4.47
CA PRO A 44 5.86 -14.58 -5.21
C PRO A 44 5.21 -14.66 -6.60
N TYR A 45 5.37 -15.80 -7.29
CA TYR A 45 4.70 -16.05 -8.58
C TYR A 45 3.17 -16.02 -8.45
N LEU A 46 2.60 -16.69 -7.45
CA LEU A 46 1.15 -16.71 -7.25
C LEU A 46 0.62 -15.36 -6.77
N GLN A 47 1.40 -14.61 -6.00
CA GLN A 47 1.07 -13.23 -5.65
C GLN A 47 1.02 -12.33 -6.89
N ASP A 48 1.97 -12.48 -7.83
CA ASP A 48 1.96 -11.75 -9.11
C ASP A 48 0.71 -12.11 -9.94
N VAL A 49 0.42 -13.40 -10.11
CA VAL A 49 -0.81 -13.87 -10.79
C VAL A 49 -2.07 -13.28 -10.13
N ALA A 50 -2.16 -13.31 -8.80
CA ALA A 50 -3.29 -12.74 -8.07
C ALA A 50 -3.42 -11.22 -8.26
N SER A 51 -2.30 -10.50 -8.27
CA SER A 51 -2.27 -9.05 -8.49
C SER A 51 -2.79 -8.69 -9.89
N ARG A 52 -2.41 -9.45 -10.93
CA ARG A 52 -2.85 -9.21 -12.31
C ARG A 52 -4.33 -9.48 -12.52
N ASN A 53 -4.87 -10.51 -11.87
CA ASN A 53 -6.30 -10.83 -11.94
C ASN A 53 -7.16 -9.83 -11.16
N SER A 54 -6.65 -9.28 -10.05
CA SER A 54 -7.41 -8.38 -9.19
C SER A 54 -7.23 -6.90 -9.53
N LYS A 55 -6.16 -6.55 -10.25
CA LYS A 55 -5.91 -5.18 -10.73
C LYS A 55 -7.07 -4.70 -11.59
N ASP A 56 -7.58 -3.52 -11.26
CA ASP A 56 -8.65 -2.82 -11.99
C ASP A 56 -10.02 -3.53 -12.07
N SER A 57 -10.20 -4.64 -11.35
CA SER A 57 -11.42 -5.44 -11.36
C SER A 57 -12.70 -4.67 -10.97
N HIS A 58 -12.57 -3.62 -10.15
CA HIS A 58 -13.68 -2.72 -9.78
C HIS A 58 -14.42 -2.08 -10.97
N MET A 59 -13.80 -2.02 -12.17
CA MET A 59 -14.45 -1.55 -13.39
C MET A 59 -15.53 -2.51 -13.88
N MET A 60 -15.36 -3.81 -13.63
CA MET A 60 -16.26 -4.90 -14.05
C MET A 60 -17.17 -5.40 -12.92
N LEU A 61 -17.26 -4.67 -11.81
CA LEU A 61 -18.01 -5.08 -10.61
C LEU A 61 -19.51 -5.38 -10.88
N GLY A 62 -20.10 -4.79 -11.93
CA GLY A 62 -21.49 -5.07 -12.34
C GLY A 62 -21.66 -6.35 -13.15
N ILE A 63 -20.57 -6.97 -13.60
CA ILE A 63 -20.56 -8.22 -14.37
C ILE A 63 -20.05 -9.35 -13.47
N ILE A 64 -18.86 -9.18 -12.89
CA ILE A 64 -18.21 -10.16 -12.02
C ILE A 64 -17.67 -9.45 -10.77
N PRO A 65 -18.12 -9.83 -9.56
CA PRO A 65 -17.55 -9.32 -8.33
C PRO A 65 -16.20 -9.98 -8.07
N TRP A 66 -15.13 -9.27 -8.40
CA TRP A 66 -13.76 -9.75 -8.21
C TRP A 66 -12.97 -8.77 -7.34
N PHE A 67 -12.39 -9.28 -6.25
CA PHE A 67 -11.72 -8.47 -5.23
C PHE A 67 -10.30 -8.99 -4.99
N ASN A 68 -9.44 -8.11 -4.48
CA ASN A 68 -8.13 -8.53 -3.98
C ASN A 68 -8.26 -9.09 -2.56
N PHE A 69 -7.79 -10.32 -2.35
CA PHE A 69 -7.68 -10.99 -1.05
C PHE A 69 -6.26 -11.46 -0.74
N VAL A 70 -5.30 -11.10 -1.60
CA VAL A 70 -3.91 -11.53 -1.50
C VAL A 70 -3.05 -10.33 -1.17
N ASN A 71 -2.32 -10.44 -0.06
CA ASN A 71 -1.22 -9.53 0.24
C ASN A 71 -0.12 -9.77 -0.80
N HIS A 72 0.23 -8.74 -1.56
CA HIS A 72 1.24 -8.81 -2.63
C HIS A 72 1.99 -7.48 -2.74
N GLN A 73 3.22 -7.47 -3.25
CA GLN A 73 4.01 -6.22 -3.37
C GLN A 73 3.58 -5.31 -4.54
N ASN A 74 2.72 -5.80 -5.43
CA ASN A 74 2.40 -5.15 -6.71
C ASN A 74 1.36 -4.02 -6.61
N HIS A 75 1.66 -2.95 -5.88
CA HIS A 75 0.79 -1.79 -5.71
C HIS A 75 1.17 -0.56 -6.57
N GLY A 76 2.29 -0.63 -7.29
CA GLY A 76 2.70 0.42 -8.24
C GLY A 76 3.15 1.72 -7.57
N ILE A 77 3.64 1.64 -6.32
CA ILE A 77 4.21 2.78 -5.59
C ILE A 77 5.59 2.43 -5.05
N ASP A 78 6.48 3.42 -5.04
CA ASP A 78 7.75 3.33 -4.31
C ASP A 78 7.52 3.73 -2.85
N LEU A 79 7.80 2.83 -1.90
CA LEU A 79 7.66 3.11 -0.47
C LEU A 79 8.72 4.11 0.04
N LYS A 80 9.76 4.43 -0.74
CA LYS A 80 10.74 5.45 -0.39
C LYS A 80 10.10 6.82 -0.11
N LYS A 81 8.97 7.13 -0.76
CA LYS A 81 8.21 8.38 -0.55
C LYS A 81 7.67 8.56 0.89
N TYR A 82 7.66 7.52 1.71
CA TYR A 82 7.19 7.61 3.10
C TYR A 82 8.32 7.96 4.09
N TYR A 83 9.60 7.90 3.69
CA TYR A 83 10.70 8.41 4.52
C TYR A 83 10.77 9.93 4.54
N GLU A 84 10.17 10.59 3.55
CA GLU A 84 9.99 12.04 3.55
C GLU A 84 8.92 12.44 4.55
N VAL A 85 9.23 13.41 5.43
CA VAL A 85 8.26 14.03 6.34
C VAL A 85 7.60 15.21 5.62
N ARG A 86 6.27 15.17 5.52
CA ARG A 86 5.47 16.29 4.99
C ARG A 86 4.99 17.19 6.12
N GLU A 87 4.64 18.41 5.77
CA GLU A 87 4.08 19.39 6.70
C GLU A 87 2.90 18.79 7.49
N GLY A 88 2.99 18.89 8.81
CA GLY A 88 1.98 18.42 9.74
C GLY A 88 2.09 16.93 10.09
N GLU A 89 3.03 16.18 9.52
CA GLU A 89 3.32 14.80 9.91
C GLU A 89 4.22 14.71 11.14
N GLU A 90 4.95 15.78 11.46
CA GLU A 90 5.84 15.88 12.62
C GLU A 90 5.09 15.59 13.93
N LYS A 91 3.82 16.00 14.00
CA LYS A 91 2.94 15.78 15.17
C LYS A 91 2.60 14.31 15.43
N TRP A 92 2.86 13.41 14.48
CA TRP A 92 2.65 11.97 14.69
C TRP A 92 3.73 11.33 15.54
N GLY A 93 4.87 12.02 15.75
CA GLY A 93 5.97 11.50 16.57
C GLY A 93 6.64 10.25 15.98
N ILE A 94 6.48 10.00 14.67
CA ILE A 94 7.10 8.87 13.98
C ILE A 94 8.43 9.34 13.39
N SER A 95 9.54 8.84 13.92
CA SER A 95 10.87 9.00 13.33
C SER A 95 11.15 7.83 12.41
N LEU A 96 11.28 8.10 11.10
CA LEU A 96 11.54 7.07 10.09
C LEU A 96 12.80 7.44 9.31
N SER A 97 13.81 6.58 9.37
CA SER A 97 15.03 6.71 8.58
C SER A 97 15.05 5.66 7.48
N PRO A 98 15.50 6.01 6.25
CA PRO A 98 15.67 5.04 5.18
C PRO A 98 16.56 3.87 5.61
N PRO A 99 16.35 2.65 5.07
CA PRO A 99 17.22 1.51 5.34
C PRO A 99 18.65 1.84 4.90
N ARG A 100 19.66 1.35 5.63
CA ARG A 100 21.05 1.53 5.21
C ARG A 100 21.38 0.60 4.05
N VAL A 101 22.39 0.97 3.26
CA VAL A 101 22.87 0.13 2.16
C VAL A 101 23.27 -1.25 2.70
N GLY A 102 22.61 -2.31 2.24
CA GLY A 102 22.82 -3.69 2.67
C GLY A 102 21.84 -4.22 3.71
N GLU A 103 20.95 -3.39 4.24
CA GLU A 103 19.85 -3.80 5.12
C GLU A 103 18.64 -4.24 4.28
N VAL A 104 17.96 -5.32 4.70
CA VAL A 104 16.76 -5.81 4.01
C VAL A 104 15.65 -4.78 4.22
N ASP A 105 15.17 -4.20 3.13
CA ASP A 105 14.05 -3.27 3.17
C ASP A 105 12.80 -4.02 3.65
N PRO A 106 12.03 -3.53 4.64
CA PRO A 106 10.74 -4.11 5.00
C PRO A 106 9.76 -4.27 3.82
N VAL A 107 9.98 -3.56 2.71
CA VAL A 107 9.26 -3.77 1.43
C VAL A 107 9.54 -5.14 0.81
N ASP A 108 10.78 -5.62 0.91
CA ASP A 108 11.26 -6.81 0.21
C ASP A 108 10.97 -8.12 0.98
N GLN A 109 10.30 -8.02 2.13
CA GLN A 109 9.86 -9.14 2.97
C GLN A 109 8.49 -9.68 2.53
#